data_AF-A0A7X8WYD4-F1
#
_entry.id   AF-A0A7X8WYD4-F1
#
_cell.length_a   1.000
_cell.length_b   1.000
_cell.length_c   1.000
_cell.angle_alpha   90.00
_cell.angle_beta   90.00
_cell.angle_gamma   90.00
#
_symmetry.space_group_name_H-M   'P 1'
#
loop_
_entity.id
_entity.type
_entity.pdbx_description
1 polymer ?
#
loop_
_entity_poly.entity_id
_entity_poly.type
_entity_poly.pdbx_seq_one_letter_code
_entity_poly.pdbx_strand_id
1 'polypeptide(L)'
;MPFFRPIFRKGNSFCLYGERKKAISFEALIKETMKYPYFPVPLEKLGATLQFTEINPGDTLVLGDNITVRSTANNHPDGRISYCIQYGNKFCCYVTDYEHGPEKAQGLLELCAEMVSF
;
A
#
# COMPACT_ATOMS: atom_id res chain seq x y z
N MET A 1 -0.56 8.44 8.29
CA MET A 1 0.58 8.26 9.21
C MET A 1 0.49 9.05 10.53
N PRO A 2 0.21 10.36 10.57
CA PRO A 2 0.49 11.20 11.75
C PRO A 2 -0.23 10.80 13.05
N PHE A 3 -1.34 10.06 12.93
CA PHE A 3 -2.16 9.64 14.08
C PHE A 3 -1.95 8.18 14.51
N PHE A 4 -1.03 7.46 13.88
CA PHE A 4 -0.71 6.09 14.24
C PHE A 4 0.32 6.07 15.39
N ARG A 5 -0.15 6.26 16.63
CA ARG A 5 0.68 6.40 17.85
C ARG A 5 1.90 5.46 17.95
N PRO A 6 1.84 4.18 17.53
CA PRO A 6 3.00 3.28 17.61
C PRO A 6 4.28 3.78 16.89
N ILE A 7 4.20 4.61 15.85
CA ILE A 7 5.40 5.13 15.14
C ILE A 7 6.22 6.09 15.99
N PHE A 8 5.63 6.67 17.05
CA PHE A 8 6.33 7.57 17.96
C PHE A 8 7.04 6.83 19.11
N ARG A 9 6.83 5.51 19.25
CA ARG A 9 7.40 4.71 20.34
C ARG A 9 8.73 4.10 19.90
N LYS A 10 9.77 4.31 20.71
CA LYS A 10 11.08 3.65 20.54
C LYS A 10 10.95 2.13 20.66
N GLY A 11 11.78 1.42 19.91
CA GLY A 11 11.81 -0.05 19.88
C GLY A 11 10.85 -0.68 18.88
N ASN A 12 9.91 0.09 18.32
CA ASN A 12 9.06 -0.40 17.23
C ASN A 12 9.79 -0.32 15.88
N SER A 13 9.49 -1.27 14.99
CA SER A 13 9.95 -1.28 13.61
C SER A 13 8.78 -1.49 12.66
N PHE A 14 8.73 -0.76 11.56
CA PHE A 14 7.67 -0.84 10.55
C PHE A 14 8.25 -0.85 9.14
N CYS A 15 7.74 -1.75 8.29
CA CYS A 15 7.91 -1.66 6.84
C CYS A 15 6.68 -0.97 6.25
N LEU A 16 6.88 0.15 5.56
CA LEU A 16 5.85 0.86 4.84
C LEU A 16 5.97 0.53 3.35
N TYR A 17 4.87 0.05 2.78
CA TYR A 17 4.76 -0.22 1.35
C TYR A 17 3.98 0.90 0.68
N GLY A 18 4.45 1.38 -0.47
CA GLY A 18 3.72 2.39 -1.23
C GLY A 18 4.27 2.60 -2.62
N GLU A 19 3.47 3.21 -3.48
CA GLU A 19 3.83 3.45 -4.87
C GLU A 19 4.70 4.70 -5.02
N ARG A 20 5.74 4.61 -5.85
CA ARG A 20 6.43 5.79 -6.37
C ARG A 20 5.48 6.58 -7.26
N LYS A 21 5.39 7.90 -7.07
CA LYS A 21 4.60 8.76 -7.97
C LYS A 21 5.51 9.59 -8.85
N LYS A 22 5.52 9.25 -10.16
CA LYS A 22 6.37 9.90 -11.17
C LYS A 22 7.84 9.87 -10.72
N ALA A 23 8.48 11.03 -10.59
CA ALA A 23 9.87 11.15 -10.17
C ALA A 23 10.07 11.15 -8.64
N ILE A 24 9.00 11.13 -7.84
CA ILE A 24 9.07 11.27 -6.38
C ILE A 24 8.94 9.88 -5.74
N SER A 25 9.96 9.47 -4.98
CA SER A 25 9.94 8.20 -4.25
C SER A 25 8.86 8.18 -3.19
N PHE A 26 8.39 6.98 -2.84
CA PHE A 26 7.38 6.81 -1.78
C PHE A 26 7.86 7.41 -0.44
N GLU A 27 9.11 7.16 -0.06
CA GLU A 27 9.71 7.73 1.15
C GLU A 27 9.71 9.27 1.12
N ALA A 28 10.10 9.88 0.00
CA ALA A 28 10.14 11.33 -0.13
C ALA A 28 8.74 11.95 -0.01
N LEU A 29 7.71 11.30 -0.58
CA LEU A 29 6.31 11.71 -0.42
C LEU A 29 5.89 11.70 1.06
N ILE A 30 6.14 10.60 1.77
CA ILE A 30 5.79 10.50 3.18
C ILE A 30 6.54 11.54 4.01
N LYS A 31 7.84 11.74 3.75
CA LYS A 31 8.67 12.74 4.42
C LYS A 31 8.12 14.16 4.23
N GLU A 32 7.67 14.50 3.03
CA GLU A 32 7.07 15.80 2.72
C GLU A 32 5.78 16.03 3.52
N THR A 33 4.92 15.02 3.62
CA THR A 33 3.66 15.13 4.38
C THR A 33 3.86 15.22 5.89
N MET A 34 5.03 14.82 6.39
CA MET A 34 5.38 14.81 7.81
C MET A 34 6.12 16.08 8.26
N LYS A 35 6.25 17.12 7.42
CA LYS A 35 6.81 18.42 7.82
C LYS A 35 5.80 19.57 7.63
N TYR A 36 6.07 20.72 8.26
CA TYR A 36 5.28 21.95 8.06
C TYR A 36 5.26 22.32 6.57
N PRO A 37 4.11 22.72 5.98
CA PRO A 37 2.85 23.07 6.64
C PRO A 37 1.87 21.91 6.88
N TYR A 38 2.16 20.69 6.45
CA TYR A 38 1.20 19.57 6.51
C TYR A 38 1.12 18.91 7.88
N PHE A 39 2.24 18.45 8.41
CA PHE A 39 2.31 17.92 9.77
C PHE A 39 3.60 18.37 10.45
N PRO A 40 3.57 18.92 11.67
CA PRO A 40 4.74 19.60 12.25
C PRO A 40 5.75 18.65 12.91
N VAL A 41 5.79 17.37 12.54
CA VAL A 41 6.69 16.37 13.16
C VAL A 41 7.44 15.57 12.10
N PRO A 42 8.67 15.98 11.73
CA PRO A 42 9.45 15.32 10.69
C PRO A 42 9.77 13.86 11.06
N LEU A 43 9.96 13.00 10.05
CA LEU A 43 10.19 11.57 10.23
C LEU A 43 11.37 11.25 11.15
N GLU A 44 12.40 12.10 11.13
CA GLU A 44 13.61 11.96 11.95
C GLU A 44 13.34 12.11 13.46
N LYS A 45 12.19 12.68 13.84
CA LYS A 45 11.75 12.79 15.24
C LYS A 45 10.86 11.64 15.69
N LEU A 46 10.56 10.69 14.79
CA LEU A 46 9.81 9.49 15.16
C LEU A 46 10.67 8.55 16.00
N GLY A 47 10.02 7.87 16.94
CA GLY A 47 10.72 6.93 17.83
C GLY A 47 10.97 5.57 17.17
N ALA A 48 10.16 5.18 16.19
CA ALA A 48 10.25 3.90 15.53
C ALA A 48 11.28 3.88 14.39
N THR A 49 11.79 2.69 14.06
CA THR A 49 12.54 2.43 12.83
C THR A 49 11.58 2.21 11.68
N LEU A 50 11.79 2.91 10.56
CA LEU A 50 10.94 2.81 9.38
C LEU A 50 11.77 2.31 8.20
N GLN A 51 11.26 1.30 7.50
CA GLN A 51 11.76 0.86 6.21
C GLN A 51 10.71 1.20 5.15
N PHE A 52 11.14 1.78 4.03
CA PHE A 52 10.26 2.10 2.91
C PHE A 52 10.51 1.10 1.78
N THR A 53 9.43 0.49 1.30
CA THR A 53 9.45 -0.43 0.16
C THR A 53 8.53 0.09 -0.92
N GLU A 54 9.07 0.31 -2.11
CA GLU A 54 8.26 0.71 -3.26
C GLU A 54 7.56 -0.50 -3.87
N ILE A 55 6.31 -0.33 -4.24
CA ILE A 55 5.48 -1.35 -4.88
C ILE A 55 4.81 -0.80 -6.14
N ASN A 56 4.61 -1.68 -7.12
CA ASN A 56 3.95 -1.40 -8.38
C ASN A 56 2.72 -2.30 -8.54
N PRO A 57 1.75 -1.91 -9.39
CA PRO A 57 0.73 -2.83 -9.88
C PRO A 57 1.34 -4.12 -10.47
N GLY A 58 0.82 -5.28 -10.08
CA GLY A 58 1.30 -6.60 -10.51
C GLY A 58 2.31 -7.26 -9.57
N ASP A 59 2.84 -6.52 -8.59
CA ASP A 59 3.74 -7.07 -7.59
C ASP A 59 3.04 -8.09 -6.67
N THR A 60 3.82 -9.07 -6.21
CA THR A 60 3.41 -10.02 -5.17
C THR A 60 4.34 -9.87 -3.97
N LEU A 61 3.76 -9.56 -2.81
CA LEU A 61 4.48 -9.40 -1.53
C LEU A 61 4.22 -10.63 -0.66
N VAL A 62 5.28 -11.27 -0.18
CA VAL A 62 5.20 -12.34 0.82
C VAL A 62 5.55 -11.76 2.17
N LEU A 63 4.55 -11.59 3.04
CA LEU A 63 4.70 -10.86 4.31
C LEU A 63 5.00 -11.78 5.52
N GLY A 64 5.18 -13.08 5.29
CA GLY A 64 5.30 -14.09 6.35
C GLY A 64 3.94 -14.57 6.85
N ASP A 65 3.93 -15.52 7.78
CA ASP A 65 2.71 -16.08 8.39
C ASP A 65 1.65 -16.54 7.39
N ASN A 66 2.08 -17.08 6.25
CA ASN A 66 1.20 -17.48 5.13
C ASN A 66 0.35 -16.33 4.55
N ILE A 67 0.80 -15.09 4.72
CA ILE A 67 0.19 -13.89 4.13
C ILE A 67 0.91 -13.55 2.83
N THR A 68 0.14 -13.54 1.74
CA THR A 68 0.60 -13.05 0.42
C THR A 68 -0.32 -11.92 -0.02
N VAL A 69 0.28 -10.81 -0.47
CA VAL A 69 -0.47 -9.66 -1.00
C VAL A 69 -0.14 -9.52 -2.48
N ARG A 70 -1.15 -9.64 -3.33
CA ARG A 70 -1.04 -9.38 -4.77
C ARG A 70 -1.62 -8.01 -5.08
N SER A 71 -0.98 -7.27 -5.97
CA SER A 71 -1.41 -5.93 -6.36
C SER A 71 -1.87 -5.89 -7.81
N THR A 72 -2.80 -4.99 -8.12
CA THR A 72 -3.22 -4.70 -9.50
C THR A 72 -3.54 -3.22 -9.66
N ALA A 73 -3.52 -2.74 -10.90
CA ALA A 73 -3.84 -1.35 -11.18
C ALA A 73 -5.34 -1.10 -10.98
N ASN A 74 -5.68 0.02 -10.34
CA ASN A 74 -7.05 0.43 -10.13
C ASN A 74 -7.57 1.25 -11.31
N ASN A 75 -8.88 1.21 -11.56
CA ASN A 75 -9.51 2.11 -12.51
C ASN A 75 -9.78 3.48 -11.84
N HIS A 76 -8.75 4.31 -11.73
CA HIS A 76 -8.84 5.69 -11.22
C HIS A 76 -7.89 6.60 -12.02
N PRO A 77 -8.29 7.80 -12.46
CA PRO A 77 -7.52 8.68 -13.33
C PRO A 77 -6.11 9.00 -12.81
N ASP A 78 -5.96 9.17 -11.49
CA ASP A 78 -4.66 9.46 -10.86
C ASP A 78 -3.78 8.23 -10.58
N GLY A 79 -4.24 7.03 -10.96
CA GLY A 79 -3.58 5.76 -10.70
C GLY A 79 -3.63 5.37 -9.22
N ARG A 80 -4.24 4.22 -8.93
CA ARG A 80 -4.22 3.61 -7.60
C ARG A 80 -3.84 2.14 -7.73
N ILE A 81 -3.53 1.52 -6.59
CA ILE A 81 -3.27 0.10 -6.48
C ILE A 81 -4.41 -0.53 -5.70
N SER A 82 -4.98 -1.60 -6.25
CA SER A 82 -5.86 -2.52 -5.55
C SER A 82 -5.08 -3.72 -5.04
N TYR A 83 -5.51 -4.29 -3.92
CA TYR A 83 -4.80 -5.38 -3.25
C TYR A 83 -5.71 -6.58 -3.03
N CYS A 84 -5.17 -7.78 -3.23
CA CYS A 84 -5.73 -9.02 -2.70
C CYS A 84 -4.80 -9.54 -1.62
N ILE A 85 -5.34 -9.70 -0.42
CA ILE A 85 -4.66 -10.31 0.72
C ILE A 85 -5.12 -11.76 0.82
N GLN A 86 -4.18 -12.69 0.67
CA GLN A 86 -4.39 -14.11 0.87
C GLN A 86 -3.80 -14.53 2.22
N TYR A 87 -4.57 -15.30 3.00
CA TYR A 87 -4.11 -15.98 4.20
C TYR A 87 -4.58 -17.44 4.17
N GLY A 88 -3.67 -18.36 3.84
CA GLY A 88 -4.02 -19.75 3.56
C GLY A 88 -5.00 -19.85 2.39
N ASN A 89 -6.21 -20.37 2.65
CA ASN A 89 -7.31 -20.47 1.67
C ASN A 89 -8.33 -19.32 1.75
N LYS A 90 -8.05 -18.28 2.54
CA LYS A 90 -8.93 -17.11 2.69
C LYS A 90 -8.37 -15.94 1.91
N PHE A 91 -9.27 -15.16 1.31
CA PHE A 91 -8.92 -14.00 0.50
C PHE A 91 -9.73 -12.77 0.92
N CYS A 92 -9.11 -11.59 0.84
CA CYS A 92 -9.76 -10.31 1.08
C CYS A 92 -9.24 -9.28 0.07
N CYS A 93 -10.15 -8.68 -0.72
CA CYS A 93 -9.82 -7.58 -1.61
C CYS A 93 -9.96 -6.24 -0.91
N TYR A 94 -8.93 -5.40 -1.02
CA TYR A 94 -8.97 -4.01 -0.64
C TYR A 94 -8.92 -3.14 -1.90
N VAL A 95 -10.11 -2.73 -2.34
CA VAL A 95 -10.35 -1.91 -3.53
C VAL A 95 -10.93 -0.58 -3.07
N THR A 96 -10.09 0.45 -3.04
CA THR A 96 -10.51 1.82 -2.73
C THR A 96 -10.80 2.59 -4.00
N ASP A 97 -11.41 3.77 -3.90
CA ASP A 97 -11.49 4.82 -4.92
C ASP A 97 -11.41 4.30 -6.38
N TYR A 98 -12.44 3.56 -6.77
CA TYR A 98 -12.57 2.86 -8.06
C TYR A 98 -13.69 3.51 -8.86
N GLU A 99 -13.41 3.94 -10.08
CA GLU A 99 -14.41 4.50 -10.97
C GLU A 99 -15.10 3.41 -11.78
N HIS A 100 -16.43 3.39 -11.75
CA HIS A 100 -17.23 2.45 -12.53
C HIS A 100 -17.34 2.91 -13.99
N GLY A 101 -17.16 1.99 -14.93
CA GLY A 101 -17.30 2.28 -16.36
C GLY A 101 -16.99 1.06 -17.23
N PRO A 102 -17.17 1.17 -18.56
CA PRO A 102 -16.90 0.08 -19.50
C PRO A 102 -15.41 -0.23 -19.67
N GLU A 103 -14.50 0.61 -19.15
CA GLU A 103 -13.06 0.40 -19.18
C GLU A 103 -12.51 -0.39 -17.98
N LYS A 104 -11.50 -1.20 -18.27
CA LYS A 104 -10.41 -1.71 -17.40
C LYS A 104 -10.78 -2.12 -15.97
N ALA A 105 -11.75 -3.01 -15.84
CA ALA A 105 -11.88 -3.89 -14.67
C ALA A 105 -11.01 -5.16 -14.77
N GLN A 106 -10.39 -5.44 -15.91
CA GLN A 106 -9.79 -6.74 -16.22
C GLN A 106 -8.78 -7.21 -15.16
N GLY A 107 -7.81 -6.37 -14.79
CA GLY A 107 -6.80 -6.73 -13.78
C GLY A 107 -7.39 -6.94 -12.38
N LEU A 108 -8.50 -6.28 -12.05
CA LEU A 108 -9.22 -6.51 -10.79
C LEU A 108 -10.06 -7.79 -10.84
N LEU A 109 -10.71 -8.06 -11.97
CA LEU A 109 -11.48 -9.28 -12.19
C LEU A 109 -10.57 -10.51 -12.14
N GLU A 110 -9.39 -10.45 -12.78
CA GLU A 110 -8.37 -11.50 -12.71
C GLU A 110 -7.90 -11.74 -11.28
N LEU A 111 -7.57 -10.66 -10.56
CA LEU A 111 -7.17 -10.73 -9.15
C LEU A 111 -8.24 -11.42 -8.27
N CYS A 112 -9.53 -11.16 -8.55
CA CYS A 112 -10.65 -11.79 -7.85
C CYS A 112 -10.95 -13.22 -8.32
N ALA A 113 -10.76 -13.55 -9.61
CA ALA A 113 -11.06 -14.86 -10.18
C ALA A 113 -10.16 -15.97 -9.63
N GLU A 114 -8.90 -15.63 -9.33
CA GLU A 114 -7.95 -16.55 -8.68
C GLU A 114 -8.42 -17.04 -7.29
N MET A 115 -9.40 -16.36 -6.68
CA MET A 115 -9.97 -16.73 -5.37
C MET A 115 -11.03 -17.84 -5.44
N VAL A 116 -11.56 -18.11 -6.63
CA VAL A 116 -12.74 -18.98 -6.84
C VAL A 116 -12.35 -20.29 -7.56
N SER A 117 -11.09 -20.43 -7.96
CA SER A 117 -10.57 -21.62 -8.62
C SER A 117 -10.22 -22.69 -7.58
N PHE A 118 -11.23 -23.44 -7.13
CA PHE A 118 -11.11 -24.65 -6.32
C PHE A 118 -11.33 -25.90 -7.17
#